data_AF-A0A3P8FKH3-F1
#
_entry.id   AF-A0A3P8FKH3-F1
#
_cell.length_a   1.000
_cell.length_b   1.000
_cell.length_c   1.000
_cell.angle_alpha   90.00
_cell.angle_beta   90.00
_cell.angle_gamma   90.00
#
_symmetry.space_group_name_H-M   'P 1'
#
loop_
_entity.id
_entity.type
_entity.pdbx_description
1 polymer ?
#
loop_
_entity_poly.entity_id
_entity_poly.type
_entity_poly.pdbx_seq_one_letter_code
_entity_poly.pdbx_strand_id
1 'polypeptide(L)' 'MEEFPTVLLNWIKDLVDTQLRGQQTGFRKDRSCTDQFAKIRTIFEQSIERNSSLYINFLDYDKAFDSVDRRSLWDLF' A
#
# COMPACT_ATOMS: atom_id res chain seq x y z
N MET A 1 -17.21 22.31 11.44
CA MET A 1 -17.59 21.98 10.05
C MET A 1 -16.49 21.08 9.52
N GLU A 2 -16.81 19.90 8.99
CA GLU A 2 -15.77 19.07 8.35
C GLU A 2 -15.35 19.72 7.03
N GLU A 3 -14.03 19.75 6.78
CA GLU A 3 -13.46 20.21 5.52
C GLU A 3 -13.83 19.27 4.37
N PHE A 4 -14.06 19.81 3.17
CA PHE A 4 -14.48 19.06 1.99
C PHE A 4 -13.63 17.79 1.70
N PRO A 5 -12.29 17.80 1.82
CA PRO A 5 -11.47 16.61 1.60
C PRO A 5 -11.76 15.47 2.59
N THR A 6 -12.10 15.79 3.83
CA THR A 6 -12.42 14.81 4.87
C THR A 6 -13.73 14.10 4.55
N VAL A 7 -14.73 14.85 4.08
CA VAL A 7 -16.02 14.29 3.64
C VAL A 7 -15.81 13.34 2.46
N LEU A 8 -15.02 13.75 1.46
CA LEU A 8 -14.70 12.92 0.31
C LEU A 8 -13.95 11.64 0.72
N LEU A 9 -12.93 11.75 1.58
CA LEU A 9 -12.18 10.61 2.09
C LEU A 9 -13.10 9.62 2.81
N ASN A 10 -14.01 10.13 3.66
CA ASN A 10 -14.96 9.30 4.40
C ASN A 10 -15.91 8.54 3.47
N TRP A 11 -16.22 9.08 2.29
CA TRP A 11 -17.06 8.41 1.30
C TRP A 11 -16.33 7.30 0.55
N ILE A 12 -15.08 7.52 0.14
CA ILE A 12 -14.36 6.59 -0.75
C ILE A 12 -13.54 5.52 -0.01
N LYS A 13 -13.16 5.77 1.25
CA LYS A 13 -12.18 4.93 1.96
C LYS A 13 -12.57 3.45 2.04
N ASP A 14 -13.84 3.15 2.30
CA ASP A 14 -14.30 1.77 2.50
C ASP A 14 -14.34 1.03 1.15
N LEU A 15 -14.76 1.70 0.08
CA LEU A 15 -14.72 1.17 -1.28
C LEU A 15 -13.28 0.85 -1.70
N VAL A 16 -12.36 1.80 -1.52
CA VAL A 16 -10.94 1.60 -1.85
C VAL A 16 -10.35 0.47 -1.02
N ASP A 17 -10.62 0.41 0.29
CA ASP A 17 -10.05 -0.60 1.18
C ASP A 17 -10.42 -2.04 0.79
N THR A 18 -11.61 -2.24 0.21
CA THR A 18 -12.04 -3.55 -0.34
C THR A 18 -11.30 -3.97 -1.60
N GLN A 19 -10.83 -3.02 -2.41
CA GLN A 19 -10.08 -3.31 -3.64
C GLN A 19 -8.57 -3.50 -3.37
N LEU A 20 -8.04 -2.89 -2.29
CA LEU A 20 -6.62 -2.95 -1.96
C LEU A 20 -6.19 -4.33 -1.49
N ARG A 21 -5.05 -4.80 -2.02
CA ARG A 21 -4.43 -6.06 -1.61
C ARG A 21 -4.12 -6.09 -0.11
N GLY A 22 -4.28 -7.25 0.51
CA GLY A 22 -4.00 -7.46 1.93
C GLY A 22 -2.52 -7.26 2.34
N GLN A 23 -1.59 -7.21 1.39
CA GLN A 23 -0.18 -6.94 1.63
C GLN A 23 0.13 -5.43 1.73
N GLN A 24 -0.72 -4.57 1.16
CA GLN A 24 -0.56 -3.12 1.25
C GLN A 24 -0.88 -2.64 2.67
N THR A 25 -0.02 -1.79 3.23
CA THR A 25 -0.22 -1.20 4.57
C THR A 25 -0.19 0.32 4.56
N GLY A 26 0.47 0.95 3.59
CA GLY A 26 0.50 2.40 3.45
C GLY A 26 -0.91 2.99 3.31
N PHE A 27 -1.16 4.08 4.04
CA PHE A 27 -2.43 4.83 4.05
C PHE A 27 -3.68 4.01 4.41
N ARG A 28 -3.52 2.85 5.05
CA ARG A 28 -4.64 2.03 5.53
C ARG A 28 -4.79 2.16 7.04
N LYS A 29 -6.04 2.20 7.49
CA LYS A 29 -6.37 2.21 8.91
C LYS A 29 -5.86 0.92 9.56
N ASP A 30 -5.36 1.04 10.79
CA ASP A 30 -4.90 -0.09 11.62
C ASP A 30 -3.74 -0.90 11.01
N ARG A 31 -2.99 -0.29 10.09
CA ARG A 31 -1.79 -0.90 9.48
C ARG A 31 -0.61 0.04 9.56
N SER A 32 0.56 -0.52 9.85
CA SER A 32 1.78 0.24 10.05
C SER A 32 2.91 -0.19 9.11
N CYS A 33 3.95 0.64 9.02
CA CYS A 33 5.21 0.26 8.37
C CYS A 33 5.90 -0.90 9.09
N THR A 34 5.77 -0.95 10.43
CA THR A 34 6.33 -2.04 11.25
C THR A 34 5.77 -3.40 10.86
N ASP A 35 4.49 -3.48 10.51
CA ASP A 35 3.87 -4.73 10.03
C ASP A 35 4.48 -5.22 8.72
N GLN A 36 4.86 -4.30 7.82
CA GLN A 36 5.58 -4.66 6.59
C GLN A 36 7.00 -5.12 6.88
N PHE A 37 7.71 -4.44 7.78
CA PHE A 37 9.08 -4.84 8.16
C PHE A 37 9.09 -6.23 8.81
N ALA A 38 8.14 -6.51 9.69
CA ALA A 38 7.96 -7.84 10.29
C ALA A 38 7.74 -8.91 9.21
N LYS A 39 6.91 -8.65 8.19
CA LYS A 39 6.69 -9.59 7.07
C LYS A 39 7.96 -9.83 6.26
N ILE A 40 8.72 -8.78 5.93
CA ILE A 40 10.00 -8.91 5.21
C ILE A 40 10.97 -9.76 6.02
N ARG A 41 11.06 -9.50 7.33
CA ARG A 41 11.89 -10.29 8.24
C ARG A 41 11.50 -11.77 8.23
N THR A 42 10.21 -12.08 8.31
CA THR A 42 9.73 -13.47 8.24
C THR A 42 10.10 -14.14 6.91
N ILE A 43 9.99 -13.45 5.77
CA ILE A 43 10.40 -13.99 4.46
C ILE A 43 11.91 -14.30 4.45
N PHE A 44 12.72 -13.41 5.03
CA PHE A 44 14.16 -13.61 5.15
C PHE A 44 14.49 -14.83 6.02
N GLU A 45 13.91 -14.93 7.21
CA GLU A 45 14.08 -16.05 8.13
C GLU A 45 13.68 -17.39 7.47
N GLN A 46 12.53 -17.45 6.80
CA GLN A 46 12.08 -18.64 6.07
C GLN A 46 13.03 -19.04 4.94
N SER A 47 13.65 -18.07 4.25
CA SER A 47 14.59 -18.38 3.18
C SER A 47 15.87 -19.04 3.70
N ILE A 48 16.35 -18.60 4.87
CA ILE A 48 17.49 -19.20 5.58
C ILE A 48 17.13 -20.61 6.04
N GLU A 49 15.99 -20.78 6.69
CA GLU A 49 15.53 -22.09 7.19
C GLU A 49 15.41 -23.14 6.08
N ARG A 50 15.00 -22.71 4.88
CA ARG A 50 14.79 -23.60 3.73
C ARG A 50 16.01 -23.72 2.82
N ASN A 51 17.12 -23.06 3.15
CA ASN A 51 18.31 -22.96 2.30
C ASN A 51 17.97 -22.56 0.85
N SER A 52 17.06 -21.61 0.68
CA SER A 52 16.59 -21.13 -0.62
C SER A 52 17.17 -19.75 -0.94
N SER A 53 17.48 -19.50 -2.21
CA SER A 53 17.89 -18.18 -2.67
C SER A 53 16.74 -17.17 -2.54
N LEU A 54 17.02 -15.99 -1.99
CA LEU A 54 16.08 -14.87 -1.88
C LEU A 54 16.62 -13.65 -2.64
N TYR A 55 15.78 -13.04 -3.46
CA TYR A 55 16.08 -11.79 -4.18
C TYR A 55 15.07 -10.73 -3.77
N ILE A 56 15.55 -9.50 -3.51
CA ILE A 56 14.72 -8.38 -3.07
C ILE A 56 14.97 -7.20 -4.01
N ASN A 57 13.89 -6.60 -4.52
CA ASN A 57 13.94 -5.39 -5.32
C ASN A 57 13.20 -4.28 -4.57
N PHE A 58 13.82 -3.10 -4.50
CA PHE A 58 13.18 -1.89 -4.01
C PHE A 58 12.69 -1.10 -5.22
N LEU A 59 11.39 -0.80 -5.23
CA LEU A 59 10.73 -0.02 -6.27
C LEU A 59 10.17 1.24 -5.61
N ASP A 60 10.49 2.39 -6.19
CA ASP A 60 9.95 3.68 -5.78
C ASP A 60 9.55 4.48 -7.02
N TYR A 61 8.53 5.30 -6.89
CA TYR A 61 8.02 6.13 -7.99
C TYR A 61 8.49 7.57 -7.82
N ASP A 62 9.16 8.11 -8.83
CA ASP A 62 9.49 9.53 -8.85
C ASP A 62 8.19 10.36 -8.92
N LYS A 63 8.01 11.28 -7.97
CA LYS A 63 6.84 12.17 -7.85
C LYS A 63 5.50 11.44 -7.97
N ALA A 64 5.31 10.37 -7.20
CA ALA A 64 4.19 9.45 -7.30
C ALA A 64 2.79 10.10 -7.43
N PHE A 65 2.53 11.23 -6.74
CA PHE A 65 1.24 11.92 -6.82
C PHE A 65 1.12 12.84 -8.04
N ASP A 66 2.23 13.44 -8.50
CA ASP A 66 2.25 14.32 -9.68
C ASP A 66 2.23 13.51 -10.98
N SER A 67 2.74 12.27 -10.94
CA SER A 67 2.87 11.40 -12.11
C SER A 67 1.59 10.62 -12.46
N VAL A 68 0.53 10.70 -11.65
CA VAL A 68 -0.72 9.97 -11.90
C VAL A 68 -1.48 10.56 -13.09
N ASP A 69 -1.75 9.76 -14.11
CA ASP A 69 -2.65 10.16 -15.19
C ASP A 69 -4.09 10.33 -14.67
N ARG A 70 -4.60 11.56 -14.77
CA ARG A 70 -5.90 11.91 -14.19
C ARG A 70 -7.06 11.19 -14.88
N ARG A 71 -6.96 10.89 -16.18
CA ARG A 71 -8.04 10.19 -16.90
C ARG A 71 -8.14 8.75 -16.43
N SER A 72 -7.01 8.05 -16.41
CA SER A 72 -6.91 6.68 -15.90
C SER A 72 -7.34 6.58 -14.43
N LEU A 73 -7.07 7.62 -13.62
CA LEU A 73 -7.56 7.66 -12.23
C LEU A 73 -9.09 7.71 -12.15
N TRP A 74 -9.75 8.51 -13.00
CA TRP A 74 -11.21 8.57 -13.04
C TRP A 74 -11.84 7.28 -13.53
N ASP A 75 -11.22 6.54 -14.46
CA ASP A 75 -11.73 5.25 -14.94
C ASP A 75 -11.67 4.13 -13.88
N LEU A 76 -10.89 4.33 -12.80
CA LEU A 76 -10.79 3.39 -11.67
C LEU A 76 -11.88 3.57 -10.61
N PHE A 77 -12.57 4.72 -10.60
CA PHE A 77 -13.65 5.04 -9.67
C PHE A 77 -15.02 4.99 -10.35
#